data_AF-A0A3M1PXW8-F1
#
_entry.id   AF-A0A3M1PXW8-F1
#
_cell.length_a   1.000
_cell.length_b   1.000
_cell.length_c   1.000
_cell.angle_alpha   90.00
_cell.angle_beta   90.00
_cell.angle_gamma   90.00
#
_symmetry.space_group_name_H-M   'P 1'
#
loop_
_entity.id
_entity.type
_entity.pdbx_description
1 polymer ?
#
loop_
_entity_poly.entity_id
_entity_poly.type
_entity_poly.pdbx_seq_one_letter_code
_entity_poly.pdbx_strand_id
1 'polypeptide(L)'
;MNAARRWLVFVVVCVSAAPLSGCMRAAKQGISEILGAQGEAVWLVDLDAAAVAQCNSVRFDPVTTTLTERICPRRLLDAYDQAYAERMGELEEAGFSGGEPALRVSTDVLYFEEKGLLGEALLLSRVRLREASGLAGDLIVKTVSESFREAGADALAEESAKVVRRALVKARGSE
;
A
#
# COMPACT_ATOMS: atom_id res chain seq x y z
N MET A 1 27.16 14.07 -51.96
CA MET A 1 26.02 13.36 -51.33
C MET A 1 26.16 13.53 -49.83
N ASN A 2 25.32 14.40 -49.26
CA ASN A 2 25.73 15.31 -48.18
C ASN A 2 25.50 14.76 -46.78
N ALA A 3 26.50 14.91 -45.90
CA ALA A 3 26.48 14.53 -44.49
C ALA A 3 25.29 15.14 -43.71
N ALA A 4 24.77 16.28 -44.15
CA ALA A 4 23.58 16.93 -43.58
C ALA A 4 22.30 16.06 -43.66
N ARG A 5 22.20 15.16 -44.65
CA ARG A 5 21.03 14.29 -44.81
C ARG A 5 21.03 13.11 -43.84
N ARG A 6 22.19 12.74 -43.29
CA ARG A 6 22.32 11.64 -42.31
C ARG A 6 21.91 12.05 -40.89
N TRP A 7 22.12 13.31 -40.51
CA TRP A 7 21.74 13.84 -39.20
C TRP A 7 20.23 14.06 -39.05
N LEU A 8 19.55 14.45 -40.13
CA LEU A 8 18.11 14.69 -40.12
C LEU A 8 17.28 13.42 -39.91
N VAL A 9 17.76 12.27 -40.40
CA VAL A 9 17.10 10.97 -40.19
C VAL A 9 17.24 10.49 -38.73
N PHE A 10 18.37 10.76 -38.08
CA PHE A 10 18.62 10.32 -36.70
C PHE A 10 17.72 11.05 -35.68
N VAL A 11 17.48 12.35 -35.88
CA VAL A 11 16.62 13.16 -34.99
C VAL A 11 15.15 12.74 -35.13
N VAL A 12 14.67 12.44 -36.34
CA VAL A 12 13.28 11.99 -36.56
C VAL A 12 13.02 10.62 -35.92
N VAL A 13 14.00 9.71 -35.92
CA VAL A 13 13.89 8.39 -35.26
C VAL A 13 13.88 8.52 -33.72
N CYS A 14 14.71 9.40 -33.14
CA CYS A 14 14.71 9.62 -31.68
C CYS A 14 13.41 10.30 -31.18
N VAL A 15 12.82 11.20 -31.96
CA VAL A 15 11.56 11.89 -31.60
C VAL A 15 10.34 10.97 -31.78
N SER A 16 10.40 9.99 -32.68
CA SER A 16 9.31 9.02 -32.88
C SER A 16 9.38 7.79 -31.95
N ALA A 17 10.53 7.51 -31.32
CA ALA A 17 10.68 6.45 -30.32
C ALA A 17 10.36 6.89 -28.88
N ALA A 18 10.50 8.18 -28.56
CA ALA A 18 10.15 8.73 -27.24
C ALA A 18 8.66 8.59 -26.83
N PRO A 19 7.66 8.79 -27.71
CA PRO A 19 6.26 8.72 -27.29
C PRO A 19 5.79 7.28 -26.98
N LEU A 20 6.44 6.25 -27.54
CA LEU A 20 6.06 4.86 -27.27
C LEU A 20 6.34 4.44 -25.83
N SER A 21 7.39 4.99 -25.22
CA SER A 21 7.74 4.71 -23.82
C SER A 21 6.82 5.42 -22.83
N GLY A 22 6.39 6.65 -23.17
CA GLY A 22 5.50 7.46 -22.33
C GLY A 22 4.05 6.98 -22.35
N CYS A 23 3.50 6.66 -23.53
CA CYS A 23 2.13 6.16 -23.66
C CYS A 23 1.95 4.80 -23.00
N MET A 24 2.96 3.94 -23.02
CA MET A 24 2.90 2.62 -22.38
C MET A 24 2.90 2.73 -20.84
N ARG A 25 3.59 3.72 -20.26
CA ARG A 25 3.51 3.99 -18.82
C ARG A 25 2.13 4.51 -18.41
N ALA A 26 1.58 5.47 -19.15
CA ALA A 26 0.24 5.99 -18.88
C ALA A 26 -0.86 4.93 -19.06
N ALA A 27 -0.74 4.08 -20.07
CA ALA A 27 -1.67 2.97 -20.29
C ALA A 27 -1.57 1.90 -19.20
N LYS A 28 -0.35 1.55 -18.76
CA LYS A 28 -0.13 0.63 -17.64
C LYS A 28 -0.68 1.18 -16.33
N GLN A 29 -0.46 2.47 -16.08
CA GLN A 29 -1.03 3.16 -14.92
C GLN A 29 -2.57 3.11 -14.97
N GLY A 30 -3.18 3.39 -16.14
CA GLY A 30 -4.62 3.27 -16.33
C GLY A 30 -5.17 1.85 -16.18
N ILE A 31 -4.46 0.81 -16.66
CA ILE A 31 -4.85 -0.60 -16.47
C ILE A 31 -4.73 -1.01 -15.00
N SER A 32 -3.66 -0.57 -14.31
CA SER A 32 -3.51 -0.80 -12.86
C SER A 32 -4.53 -0.04 -12.01
N GLU A 33 -5.05 1.09 -12.50
CA GLU A 33 -6.13 1.83 -11.84
C GLU A 33 -7.49 1.15 -12.06
N ILE A 34 -7.71 0.52 -13.22
CA ILE A 34 -8.96 -0.19 -13.56
C ILE A 34 -9.00 -1.62 -12.97
N LEU A 35 -7.88 -2.33 -12.93
CA LEU A 35 -7.70 -3.68 -12.36
C LEU A 35 -6.94 -3.65 -11.03
N GLY A 36 -7.09 -2.55 -10.29
CA GLY A 36 -6.29 -2.26 -9.10
C GLY A 36 -6.39 -3.31 -8.01
N ALA A 37 -5.43 -3.26 -7.10
CA ALA A 37 -5.51 -4.06 -5.90
C ALA A 37 -6.79 -3.71 -5.12
N GLN A 38 -7.46 -4.72 -4.61
CA GLN A 38 -8.66 -4.58 -3.78
C GLN A 38 -8.33 -5.04 -2.37
N GLY A 39 -8.72 -4.24 -1.39
CA GLY A 39 -8.52 -4.54 0.02
C GLY A 39 -9.83 -4.58 0.79
N GLU A 40 -9.96 -5.58 1.66
CA GLU A 40 -11.07 -5.75 2.59
C GLU A 40 -10.54 -5.89 4.01
N ALA A 41 -11.21 -5.25 4.99
CA ALA A 41 -10.92 -5.39 6.40
C ALA A 41 -12.05 -6.15 7.12
N VAL A 42 -11.66 -7.13 7.93
CA VAL A 42 -12.56 -7.89 8.80
C VAL A 42 -12.10 -7.72 10.24
N TRP A 43 -12.96 -7.16 11.09
CA TRP A 43 -12.66 -6.98 12.51
C TRP A 43 -12.75 -8.31 13.25
N LEU A 44 -11.70 -8.65 13.99
CA LEU A 44 -11.68 -9.73 14.97
C LEU A 44 -12.08 -9.21 16.36
N VAL A 45 -11.68 -7.96 16.65
CA VAL A 45 -12.09 -7.19 17.81
C VAL A 45 -12.47 -5.81 17.28
N ASP A 46 -13.73 -5.44 17.46
CA ASP A 46 -14.24 -4.14 17.02
C ASP A 46 -13.39 -2.99 17.56
N LEU A 47 -13.28 -1.94 16.75
CA LEU A 47 -12.50 -0.77 17.11
C LEU A 47 -13.20 0.05 18.18
N ASP A 48 -12.53 0.26 19.31
CA ASP A 48 -12.95 1.21 20.33
C ASP A 48 -12.70 2.64 19.82
N ALA A 49 -13.77 3.26 19.30
CA ALA A 49 -13.73 4.63 18.79
C ALA A 49 -13.33 5.64 19.88
N ALA A 50 -13.70 5.41 21.14
CA ALA A 50 -13.33 6.31 22.24
C ALA A 50 -11.82 6.24 22.52
N ALA A 51 -11.23 5.04 22.47
CA ALA A 51 -9.78 4.86 22.59
C ALA A 51 -9.02 5.53 21.44
N VAL A 52 -9.54 5.44 20.21
CA VAL A 52 -8.94 6.13 19.04
C VAL A 52 -9.10 7.65 19.12
N ALA A 53 -10.24 8.14 19.59
CA ALA A 53 -10.50 9.57 19.75
C ALA A 53 -9.56 10.23 20.78
N GLN A 54 -9.10 9.49 21.79
CA GLN A 54 -8.15 9.97 22.79
C GLN A 54 -6.72 10.09 22.26
N CYS A 55 -6.38 9.40 21.16
CA CYS A 55 -5.05 9.44 20.56
C CYS A 55 -4.84 10.71 19.73
N ASN A 56 -3.65 11.31 19.85
CA ASN A 56 -3.26 12.51 19.09
C ASN A 56 -2.45 12.17 17.83
N SER A 57 -1.82 10.99 17.80
CA SER A 57 -1.03 10.53 16.66
C SER A 57 -1.24 9.06 16.36
N VAL A 58 -0.81 8.64 15.17
CA VAL A 58 -0.69 7.24 14.77
C VAL A 58 0.78 6.93 14.59
N ARG A 59 1.22 5.76 15.04
CA ARG A 59 2.59 5.26 14.79
C ARG A 59 2.52 3.84 14.25
N PHE A 60 3.04 3.66 13.05
CA PHE A 60 3.22 2.33 12.48
C PHE A 60 4.50 1.71 13.03
N ASP A 61 4.37 0.54 13.64
CA ASP A 61 5.53 -0.30 13.94
C ASP A 61 6.00 -0.99 12.64
N PRO A 62 7.28 -1.36 12.52
CA PRO A 62 7.77 -2.10 11.36
C PRO A 62 6.96 -3.38 11.12
N VAL A 63 6.63 -3.66 9.86
CA VAL A 63 5.84 -4.84 9.50
C VAL A 63 6.65 -6.11 9.73
N THR A 64 5.99 -7.09 10.32
CA THR A 64 6.59 -8.38 10.70
C THR A 64 5.93 -9.55 10.00
N THR A 65 6.56 -10.71 10.06
CA THR A 65 5.99 -11.99 9.63
C THR A 65 6.68 -13.15 10.34
N THR A 66 5.95 -14.25 10.52
CA THR A 66 6.52 -15.54 10.93
C THR A 66 6.81 -16.46 9.74
N LEU A 67 6.45 -16.03 8.53
CA LEU A 67 6.69 -16.78 7.30
C LEU A 67 8.17 -16.77 6.93
N THR A 68 8.62 -17.84 6.28
CA THR A 68 9.98 -17.89 5.72
C THR A 68 10.14 -16.88 4.58
N GLU A 69 11.36 -16.41 4.33
CA GLU A 69 11.67 -15.46 3.25
C GLU A 69 11.27 -15.95 1.85
N ARG A 70 11.21 -17.28 1.65
CA ARG A 70 10.70 -17.87 0.40
C ARG A 70 9.22 -17.54 0.15
N ILE A 71 8.43 -17.42 1.22
CA ILE A 71 6.99 -17.14 1.16
C ILE A 71 6.77 -15.65 1.29
N CYS A 72 7.36 -15.00 2.29
CA CYS A 72 7.25 -13.55 2.48
C CYS A 72 8.64 -12.92 2.30
N PRO A 73 9.01 -12.55 1.06
CA PRO A 73 10.33 -11.99 0.79
C PRO A 73 10.47 -10.62 1.44
N ARG A 74 11.67 -10.26 1.90
CA ARG A 74 11.92 -9.03 2.64
C ARG A 74 11.41 -7.77 1.94
N ARG A 75 11.56 -7.71 0.60
CA ARG A 75 11.05 -6.63 -0.25
C ARG A 75 9.55 -6.34 -0.05
N LEU A 76 8.75 -7.35 0.29
CA LEU A 76 7.32 -7.17 0.55
C LEU A 76 7.10 -6.43 1.86
N LEU A 77 7.86 -6.76 2.91
CA LEU A 77 7.80 -6.05 4.19
C LEU A 77 8.27 -4.60 4.03
N ASP A 78 9.36 -4.38 3.29
CA ASP A 78 9.88 -3.03 3.07
C ASP A 78 8.87 -2.17 2.26
N ALA A 79 8.18 -2.75 1.28
CA ALA A 79 7.11 -2.06 0.54
C ALA A 79 5.94 -1.66 1.45
N TYR A 80 5.61 -2.48 2.46
CA TYR A 80 4.60 -2.15 3.47
C TYR A 80 5.05 -1.00 4.38
N ASP A 81 6.28 -1.07 4.88
CA ASP A 81 6.83 0.00 5.72
C ASP A 81 6.82 1.34 4.97
N GLN A 82 7.19 1.32 3.68
CA GLN A 82 7.12 2.50 2.81
C GLN A 82 5.68 2.97 2.60
N ALA A 83 4.76 2.08 2.25
CA ALA A 83 3.36 2.42 2.00
C ALA A 83 2.69 3.03 3.25
N TYR A 84 3.00 2.54 4.46
CA TYR A 84 2.50 3.15 5.69
C TYR A 84 3.12 4.52 5.95
N ALA A 85 4.41 4.68 5.72
CA ALA A 85 5.09 5.96 5.89
C ALA A 85 4.50 7.06 4.97
N GLU A 86 4.21 6.72 3.71
CA GLU A 86 3.61 7.65 2.74
C GLU A 86 2.21 8.13 3.13
N ARG A 87 1.48 7.35 3.95
CA ARG A 87 0.12 7.70 4.40
C ARG A 87 0.08 8.52 5.68
N MET A 88 1.23 8.80 6.30
CA MET A 88 1.28 9.60 7.52
C MET A 88 0.70 11.01 7.32
N GLY A 89 1.00 11.67 6.20
CA GLY A 89 0.45 13.00 5.89
C GLY A 89 -1.09 13.00 5.79
N GLU A 90 -1.67 11.94 5.24
CA GLU A 90 -3.14 11.82 5.13
C GLU A 90 -3.81 11.59 6.49
N LEU A 91 -3.12 10.96 7.44
CA LEU A 91 -3.62 10.79 8.81
C LEU A 91 -3.53 12.11 9.59
N GLU A 92 -2.52 12.93 9.34
CA GLU A 92 -2.43 14.29 9.90
C GLU A 92 -3.61 15.16 9.44
N GLU A 93 -3.95 15.12 8.15
CA GLU A 93 -5.14 15.80 7.59
C GLU A 93 -6.45 15.30 8.22
N ALA A 94 -6.51 14.04 8.65
CA ALA A 94 -7.65 13.44 9.34
C ALA A 94 -7.72 13.75 10.85
N GLY A 95 -6.83 14.61 11.36
CA GLY A 95 -6.86 15.09 12.74
C GLY A 95 -5.95 14.34 13.71
N PHE A 96 -5.02 13.51 13.22
CA PHE A 96 -3.91 12.97 14.01
C PHE A 96 -2.69 13.89 13.92
N SER A 97 -2.75 15.03 14.62
CA SER A 97 -1.78 16.13 14.52
C SER A 97 -0.39 15.88 15.12
N GLY A 98 -0.17 14.72 15.76
CA GLY A 98 1.13 14.34 16.34
C GLY A 98 1.16 14.34 17.87
N GLY A 99 2.25 13.81 18.44
CA GLY A 99 2.46 13.75 19.90
C GLY A 99 1.84 12.54 20.60
N GLU A 100 1.89 12.54 21.93
CA GLU A 100 1.26 11.52 22.77
C GLU A 100 -0.17 11.93 23.18
N PRO A 101 -1.09 10.99 23.46
CA PRO A 101 -0.90 9.54 23.33
C PRO A 101 -0.96 9.09 21.88
N ALA A 102 -0.07 8.17 21.50
CA ALA A 102 0.01 7.62 20.16
C ALA A 102 -0.72 6.27 20.03
N LEU A 103 -1.56 6.14 19.00
CA LEU A 103 -2.13 4.85 18.58
C LEU A 103 -1.06 4.08 17.80
N ARG A 104 -0.57 2.97 18.37
CA ARG A 104 0.37 2.06 17.71
C ARG A 104 -0.38 1.11 16.79
N VAL A 105 0.12 0.98 15.56
CA VAL A 105 -0.39 0.08 14.54
C VAL A 105 0.69 -0.94 14.23
N SER A 106 0.47 -2.17 14.67
CA SER A 106 1.41 -3.28 14.40
C SER A 106 0.80 -4.21 13.36
N THR A 107 1.53 -4.44 12.27
CA THR A 107 1.09 -5.32 11.18
C THR A 107 1.95 -6.58 11.13
N ASP A 108 1.28 -7.73 11.03
CA ASP A 108 1.91 -9.05 10.87
C ASP A 108 1.36 -9.72 9.60
N VAL A 109 2.23 -10.03 8.63
CA VAL A 109 1.83 -10.72 7.40
C VAL A 109 1.67 -12.21 7.71
N LEU A 110 0.44 -12.69 7.59
CA LEU A 110 0.06 -14.07 7.91
C LEU A 110 0.14 -15.00 6.70
N TYR A 111 -0.09 -14.47 5.50
CA TYR A 111 -0.11 -15.26 4.27
C TYR A 111 0.23 -14.39 3.06
N PHE A 112 1.00 -14.95 2.13
CA PHE A 112 1.24 -14.38 0.82
C PHE A 112 1.27 -15.50 -0.23
N GLU A 113 0.55 -15.31 -1.32
CA GLU A 113 0.55 -16.21 -2.47
C GLU A 113 0.51 -15.41 -3.76
N GLU A 114 1.46 -15.70 -4.65
CA GLU A 114 1.47 -15.19 -6.02
C GLU A 114 0.96 -16.29 -6.95
N LYS A 115 -0.25 -16.14 -7.52
CA LYS A 115 -0.81 -17.13 -8.44
C LYS A 115 -0.28 -16.98 -9.87
N GLY A 116 0.98 -17.32 -10.11
CA GLY A 116 1.51 -17.63 -11.45
C GLY A 116 1.15 -16.65 -12.59
N LEU A 117 1.12 -17.14 -13.84
CA LEU A 117 1.11 -16.29 -15.05
C LEU A 117 -0.22 -15.51 -15.29
N LEU A 118 -1.34 -15.97 -14.76
CA LEU A 118 -2.68 -15.44 -15.04
C LEU A 118 -3.52 -15.22 -13.77
N GLY A 119 -2.94 -15.42 -12.59
CA GLY A 119 -3.68 -15.37 -11.33
C GLY A 119 -3.31 -14.17 -10.48
N GLU A 120 -4.22 -13.88 -9.56
CA GLU A 120 -4.14 -12.77 -8.63
C GLU A 120 -3.10 -13.07 -7.55
N ALA A 121 -2.39 -12.04 -7.08
CA ALA A 121 -1.65 -12.15 -5.85
C ALA A 121 -2.60 -11.88 -4.66
N LEU A 122 -2.49 -12.70 -3.62
CA LEU A 122 -3.29 -12.59 -2.42
C LEU A 122 -2.39 -12.45 -1.19
N LEU A 123 -2.75 -11.52 -0.32
CA LEU A 123 -2.06 -11.26 0.93
C LEU A 123 -3.07 -11.15 2.07
N LEU A 124 -2.76 -11.81 3.19
CA LEU A 124 -3.48 -11.64 4.45
C LEU A 124 -2.52 -11.08 5.49
N SER A 125 -2.90 -9.98 6.13
CA SER A 125 -2.19 -9.41 7.26
C SER A 125 -3.13 -9.22 8.44
N ARG A 126 -2.59 -9.34 9.66
CA ARG A 126 -3.27 -8.97 10.89
C ARG A 126 -2.74 -7.64 11.35
N VAL A 127 -3.65 -6.70 11.59
CA VAL A 127 -3.34 -5.36 12.06
C VAL A 127 -3.92 -5.21 13.45
N ARG A 128 -3.04 -4.90 14.41
CA ARG A 128 -3.40 -4.68 15.81
C ARG A 128 -3.22 -3.21 16.13
N LEU A 129 -4.29 -2.61 16.66
CA LEU A 129 -4.34 -1.22 17.09
C LEU A 129 -4.22 -1.20 18.60
N ARG A 130 -3.19 -0.53 19.13
CA ARG A 130 -2.92 -0.46 20.57
C ARG A 130 -2.74 0.98 21.00
N GLU A 131 -3.40 1.32 22.08
CA GLU A 131 -3.16 2.56 22.80
C GLU A 131 -2.45 2.25 24.13
N ALA A 132 -2.23 3.25 24.99
CA ALA A 132 -1.45 3.03 26.21
C ALA A 132 -2.15 2.05 27.18
N SER A 133 -3.48 2.06 27.20
CA SER A 133 -4.28 1.22 28.10
C SER A 133 -4.45 -0.24 27.65
N GLY A 134 -4.27 -0.53 26.35
CA GLY A 134 -4.51 -1.87 25.82
C GLY A 134 -4.77 -1.94 24.32
N LEU A 135 -5.44 -3.02 23.91
CA LEU A 135 -5.85 -3.27 22.52
C LEU A 135 -7.10 -2.45 22.22
N ALA A 136 -6.98 -1.49 21.30
CA ALA A 136 -8.10 -0.68 20.82
C ALA A 136 -8.86 -1.38 19.67
N GLY A 137 -8.21 -2.27 18.93
CA GLY A 137 -8.86 -3.04 17.87
C GLY A 137 -7.92 -4.06 17.23
N ASP A 138 -8.52 -5.02 16.53
CA ASP A 138 -7.79 -6.10 15.86
C ASP A 138 -8.54 -6.48 14.58
N LEU A 139 -7.86 -6.43 13.44
CA LEU A 139 -8.46 -6.75 12.16
C LEU A 139 -7.55 -7.63 11.30
N ILE A 140 -8.18 -8.40 10.43
CA ILE A 140 -7.52 -9.02 9.27
C ILE A 140 -7.75 -8.12 8.06
N VAL A 141 -6.69 -7.80 7.35
CA VAL A 141 -6.73 -7.16 6.05
C VAL A 141 -6.43 -8.21 5.00
N LYS A 142 -7.38 -8.40 4.08
CA LYS A 142 -7.19 -9.20 2.88
C LYS A 142 -6.98 -8.26 1.71
N THR A 143 -5.87 -8.42 1.01
CA THR A 143 -5.57 -7.66 -0.19
C THR A 143 -5.34 -8.60 -1.36
N VAL A 144 -5.97 -8.30 -2.49
CA VAL A 144 -5.87 -9.07 -3.73
C VAL A 144 -5.44 -8.11 -4.84
N SER A 145 -4.52 -8.52 -5.71
CA SER A 145 -4.10 -7.74 -6.87
C SER A 145 -4.08 -8.59 -8.13
N GLU A 146 -4.92 -8.23 -9.09
CA GLU A 146 -4.91 -8.81 -10.44
C GLU A 146 -3.73 -8.29 -11.28
N SER A 147 -3.18 -7.13 -10.91
CA SER A 147 -2.10 -6.41 -11.60
C SER A 147 -0.71 -6.59 -10.95
N PHE A 148 -0.56 -7.56 -10.04
CA PHE A 148 0.68 -7.78 -9.28
C PHE A 148 1.93 -7.96 -10.15
N ARG A 149 1.81 -8.48 -11.38
CA ARG A 149 2.97 -8.64 -12.28
C ARG A 149 3.57 -7.31 -12.72
N GLU A 150 2.76 -6.26 -12.80
CA GLU A 150 3.20 -4.94 -13.25
C GLU A 150 3.61 -4.05 -12.09
N ALA A 151 2.83 -4.06 -11.01
CA ALA A 151 3.03 -3.17 -9.86
C ALA A 151 3.72 -3.84 -8.65
N GLY A 152 3.88 -5.16 -8.67
CA GLY A 152 4.61 -5.91 -7.65
C GLY A 152 4.01 -5.82 -6.25
N ALA A 153 4.91 -5.96 -5.26
CA ALA A 153 4.61 -5.85 -3.83
C ALA A 153 3.93 -4.53 -3.46
N ASP A 154 4.28 -3.46 -4.16
CA ASP A 154 3.86 -2.10 -3.86
C ASP A 154 2.33 -1.95 -4.00
N ALA A 155 1.71 -2.59 -5.00
CA ALA A 155 0.25 -2.54 -5.15
C ALA A 155 -0.50 -3.18 -3.98
N LEU A 156 -0.02 -4.32 -3.47
CA LEU A 156 -0.63 -4.97 -2.30
C LEU A 156 -0.40 -4.15 -1.03
N ALA A 157 0.81 -3.63 -0.85
CA ALA A 157 1.17 -2.79 0.28
C ALA A 157 0.35 -1.51 0.32
N GLU A 158 0.25 -0.81 -0.81
CA GLU A 158 -0.47 0.45 -0.92
C GLU A 158 -1.97 0.26 -0.64
N GLU A 159 -2.60 -0.76 -1.22
CA GLU A 159 -4.02 -1.01 -0.98
C GLU A 159 -4.28 -1.45 0.47
N SER A 160 -3.41 -2.28 1.06
CA SER A 160 -3.51 -2.63 2.47
C SER A 160 -3.39 -1.40 3.37
N ALA A 161 -2.43 -0.51 3.11
CA ALA A 161 -2.28 0.75 3.82
C ALA A 161 -3.51 1.66 3.67
N LYS A 162 -4.11 1.74 2.47
CA LYS A 162 -5.37 2.46 2.22
C LYS A 162 -6.54 1.88 3.04
N VAL A 163 -6.64 0.56 3.16
CA VAL A 163 -7.67 -0.10 3.99
C VAL A 163 -7.50 0.30 5.46
N VAL A 164 -6.29 0.17 6.01
CA VAL A 164 -6.01 0.53 7.41
C VAL A 164 -6.28 2.01 7.66
N ARG A 165 -5.82 2.89 6.76
CA ARG A 165 -6.10 4.33 6.86
C ARG A 165 -7.60 4.61 6.87
N ARG A 166 -8.37 4.03 5.92
CA ARG A 166 -9.84 4.21 5.88
C ARG A 166 -10.50 3.78 7.19
N ALA A 167 -10.06 2.67 7.78
CA ALA A 167 -10.56 2.19 9.06
C ALA A 167 -10.29 3.21 10.19
N LEU A 168 -9.06 3.74 10.27
CA LEU A 168 -8.67 4.73 11.27
C LEU A 168 -9.41 6.06 11.12
N VAL A 169 -9.51 6.59 9.89
CA VAL A 169 -10.22 7.84 9.60
C VAL A 169 -11.71 7.71 9.92
N LYS A 170 -12.33 6.58 9.54
CA LYS A 170 -13.74 6.32 9.86
C LYS A 170 -13.98 6.31 11.37
N ALA A 171 -13.10 5.68 12.13
CA ALA A 171 -13.21 5.64 13.58
C ALA A 171 -13.02 7.01 14.24
N ARG A 172 -12.12 7.83 13.69
CA ARG A 172 -11.89 9.20 14.17
C ARG A 172 -13.08 10.14 13.92
N GLY A 173 -13.77 9.97 12.80
CA GLY A 173 -14.91 10.81 12.40
C GLY A 173 -16.29 10.27 12.77
N SER A 174 -16.38 9.13 13.48
CA SER A 174 -17.66 8.61 13.97
C SER A 174 -18.02 9.32 15.29
N GLU A 175 -18.65 10.49 15.18
CA GLU A 175 -19.46 11.09 16.26
C GLU A 175 -20.89 10.51 16.26
#